data_AF-A0A2K1R8Y5-F1
#
_entry.id   AF-A0A2K1R8Y5-F1
#
_cell.length_a   1.000
_cell.length_b   1.000
_cell.length_c   1.000
_cell.angle_alpha   90.00
_cell.angle_beta   90.00
_cell.angle_gamma   90.00
#
_symmetry.space_group_name_H-M   'P 1'
#
loop_
_entity.id
_entity.type
_entity.pdbx_description
1 polymer ?
#
loop_
_entity_poly.entity_id
_entity_poly.type
_entity_poly.pdbx_seq_one_letter_code
_entity_poly.pdbx_strand_id
1 'polypeptide(L)'
;MAAAKYQASSSSRFSHCKYQVFLSFRGEDTRKNFTDHLYTALLQAGIHTFRDDEIGRGENIESELQKALQQSKIAIIVFSKDYASSRWCLDELVMIMERRRTADCRVLPVFYDVDPSQVRKQTGSFAAAFVEHEKRFKEEMERVNGWRIALKEVADLAGMVLGDGYEALLVQCIVEKVSKNLDRKIFHVPLHFIGRDPLVNYINSWLQDESHDAATAMLYGIGGVGKTAIAKSVFNQNFRKFESRSYLSNVREISKESKGVVCLQRQLLSDILNQTVDEIHDVDEGIIKIKDALCCRRTLIVLDDVDNRDQFNAIIGMQEWLCQGCKIIVTTRNKGLIAANDEFVKCKVEPLDNKKSLELFSWHAFGQAYPVEGFVEDSWRIVHHCNGLPLALRVIGSSLSGKGRKLWGSALQELAMIPNCEVQNVLGISYHSLDDDYQKNIFLDIACFFNGMDVDYAVTILDGLGIGARFRIDKLIDRCLVEINNDKRLWMHQLVRDMGREIARQESPKLSRPESRIHDRHIATKLKADIEGNPTDVPPVEYQDYLNIKKTYSRTTRKNI
;
A
#
# COMPACT_ATOMS: atom_id res chain seq x y z
N MET A 1 44.38 19.16 -8.45
CA MET A 1 43.38 19.00 -7.36
C MET A 1 42.06 18.62 -8.00
N ALA A 2 41.53 17.47 -7.59
CA ALA A 2 40.52 16.70 -8.29
C ALA A 2 39.12 17.32 -8.20
N ALA A 3 38.48 17.50 -9.37
CA ALA A 3 37.06 17.78 -9.48
C ALA A 3 36.30 16.45 -9.32
N ALA A 4 35.66 16.27 -8.16
CA ALA A 4 34.78 15.15 -7.90
C ALA A 4 33.48 15.33 -8.70
N LYS A 5 33.37 14.60 -9.82
CA LYS A 5 32.10 14.39 -10.53
C LYS A 5 31.20 13.53 -9.64
N TYR A 6 30.21 14.15 -9.01
CA TYR A 6 29.10 13.43 -8.39
C TYR A 6 28.25 12.80 -9.49
N GLN A 7 28.44 11.51 -9.69
CA GLN A 7 27.62 10.67 -10.56
C GLN A 7 26.27 10.50 -9.85
N ALA A 8 25.25 11.20 -10.34
CA ALA A 8 23.88 10.99 -9.90
C ALA A 8 23.50 9.54 -10.21
N SER A 9 23.35 8.70 -9.18
CA SER A 9 22.74 7.38 -9.31
C SER A 9 21.24 7.57 -9.52
N SER A 10 20.84 7.99 -10.72
CA SER A 10 19.46 7.77 -11.17
C SER A 10 19.33 6.27 -11.37
N SER A 11 18.82 5.54 -10.36
CA SER A 11 18.29 4.20 -10.64
C SER A 11 17.12 4.43 -11.58
N SER A 12 17.31 4.22 -12.87
CA SER A 12 16.22 4.11 -13.82
C SER A 12 15.33 2.97 -13.32
N ARG A 13 14.22 3.31 -12.64
CA ARG A 13 13.25 2.36 -12.08
C ARG A 13 12.47 1.59 -13.15
N PHE A 14 12.88 1.73 -14.41
CA PHE A 14 12.50 0.88 -15.51
C PHE A 14 13.80 0.41 -16.15
N SER A 15 14.28 -0.79 -15.76
CA SER A 15 15.03 -1.59 -16.71
C SER A 15 14.20 -1.59 -17.98
N HIS A 16 14.75 -1.14 -19.11
CA HIS A 16 14.08 -1.21 -20.40
C HIS A 16 13.85 -2.70 -20.74
N CYS A 17 12.81 -3.29 -20.17
CA CYS A 17 12.37 -4.65 -20.46
C CYS A 17 11.61 -4.57 -21.77
N LYS A 18 12.31 -4.71 -22.89
CA LYS A 18 11.69 -4.80 -24.22
C LYS A 18 10.75 -6.00 -24.31
N TYR A 19 11.04 -7.05 -23.55
CA TYR A 19 10.31 -8.31 -23.55
C TYR A 19 9.90 -8.73 -22.13
N GLN A 20 8.71 -9.31 -22.01
CA GLN A 20 8.18 -9.91 -20.78
C GLN A 20 8.38 -11.44 -20.80
N VAL A 21 8.26 -12.05 -21.97
CA VAL A 21 8.40 -13.50 -22.18
C VAL A 21 9.48 -13.77 -23.22
N PHE A 22 10.26 -14.82 -23.02
CA PHE A 22 11.22 -15.37 -23.97
C PHE A 22 10.74 -16.77 -24.40
N LEU A 23 10.56 -17.00 -25.71
CA LEU A 23 10.15 -18.30 -26.25
C LEU A 23 11.37 -19.08 -26.77
N SER A 24 11.66 -20.21 -26.14
CA SER A 24 12.63 -21.19 -26.61
C SER A 24 11.93 -22.36 -27.28
N PHE A 25 12.31 -22.71 -28.51
CA PHE A 25 11.66 -23.79 -29.26
C PHE A 25 12.55 -24.30 -30.39
N ARG A 26 12.21 -25.48 -30.93
CA ARG A 26 12.85 -25.98 -32.14
C ARG A 26 12.14 -25.42 -33.37
N GLY A 27 12.80 -24.51 -34.06
CA GLY A 27 12.20 -23.80 -35.20
C GLY A 27 11.83 -24.65 -36.42
N GLU A 28 12.35 -25.87 -36.56
CA GLU A 28 11.91 -26.79 -37.63
C GLU A 28 10.62 -27.53 -37.28
N ASP A 29 10.38 -27.77 -35.99
CA ASP A 29 9.29 -28.62 -35.52
C ASP A 29 8.02 -27.81 -35.30
N THR A 30 8.15 -26.68 -34.59
CA THR A 30 6.98 -25.97 -34.03
C THR A 30 6.78 -24.54 -34.52
N ARG A 31 7.70 -23.99 -35.32
CA ARG A 31 7.71 -22.56 -35.68
C ARG A 31 6.42 -22.08 -36.35
N LYS A 32 5.89 -22.85 -37.30
CA LYS A 32 4.74 -22.44 -38.15
C LYS A 32 3.40 -23.00 -37.68
N ASN A 33 3.36 -23.69 -36.54
CA ASN A 33 2.17 -24.33 -35.99
C ASN A 33 1.93 -23.85 -34.54
N PHE A 34 2.01 -24.73 -33.55
CA PHE A 34 1.85 -24.48 -32.13
C PHE A 34 2.59 -23.24 -31.62
N THR A 35 3.89 -23.06 -31.95
CA THR A 35 4.64 -21.89 -31.45
C THR A 35 4.15 -20.58 -32.06
N ASP A 36 3.70 -20.56 -33.32
CA ASP A 36 3.12 -19.36 -33.94
C ASP A 36 1.79 -18.98 -33.31
N HIS A 37 0.93 -19.98 -33.04
CA HIS A 37 -0.33 -19.78 -32.32
C HIS A 37 -0.09 -19.28 -30.90
N LEU A 38 0.84 -19.89 -30.16
CA LEU A 38 1.21 -19.45 -28.82
C LEU A 38 1.75 -18.02 -28.80
N TYR A 39 2.66 -17.71 -29.72
CA TYR A 39 3.22 -16.36 -29.86
C TYR A 39 2.14 -15.32 -30.16
N THR A 40 1.27 -15.62 -31.12
CA THR A 40 0.15 -14.74 -31.50
C THR A 40 -0.81 -14.53 -30.32
N ALA A 41 -1.17 -15.59 -29.60
CA ALA A 41 -2.08 -15.50 -28.46
C ALA A 41 -1.46 -14.69 -27.29
N LEU A 42 -0.15 -14.82 -27.05
CA LEU A 42 0.56 -13.99 -26.07
C LEU A 42 0.53 -12.51 -26.47
N LEU A 43 0.79 -12.18 -27.74
CA LEU A 43 0.69 -10.80 -28.23
C LEU A 43 -0.73 -10.24 -28.14
N GLN A 44 -1.75 -11.03 -28.47
CA GLN A 44 -3.17 -10.65 -28.35
C GLN A 44 -3.58 -10.39 -26.90
N ALA A 45 -2.96 -11.09 -25.94
CA ALA A 45 -3.11 -10.83 -24.50
C ALA A 45 -2.31 -9.62 -24.00
N GLY A 46 -1.64 -8.87 -24.90
CA GLY A 46 -0.82 -7.70 -24.55
C GLY A 46 0.53 -8.05 -23.94
N ILE A 47 1.02 -9.29 -24.10
CA ILE A 47 2.28 -9.75 -23.53
C ILE A 47 3.39 -9.61 -24.58
N HIS A 48 4.32 -8.69 -24.32
CA HIS A 48 5.51 -8.51 -25.15
C HIS A 48 6.40 -9.74 -25.06
N THR A 49 6.53 -10.46 -26.17
CA THR A 49 7.19 -11.76 -26.21
C THR A 49 8.34 -11.72 -27.22
N PHE A 50 9.51 -12.18 -26.83
CA PHE A 50 10.63 -12.39 -27.75
C PHE A 50 10.48 -13.74 -28.43
N ARG A 51 10.68 -13.75 -29.75
CA ARG A 51 10.77 -14.93 -30.61
C ARG A 51 11.98 -14.75 -31.52
N ASP A 52 12.79 -15.79 -31.70
CA ASP A 52 14.07 -15.74 -32.43
C ASP A 52 14.03 -15.10 -33.83
N ASP A 53 12.85 -15.07 -34.47
CA ASP A 53 12.66 -14.45 -35.79
C ASP A 53 12.67 -12.89 -35.74
N GLU A 54 12.77 -12.27 -34.56
CA GLU A 54 12.94 -10.81 -34.38
C GLU A 54 14.40 -10.32 -34.50
N ILE A 55 15.38 -11.22 -34.61
CA ILE A 55 16.80 -10.85 -34.70
C ILE A 55 17.08 -10.24 -36.09
N GLY A 56 17.65 -9.04 -36.12
CA GLY A 56 17.93 -8.32 -37.36
C GLY A 56 18.98 -9.02 -38.23
N ARG A 57 18.81 -9.00 -39.56
CA ARG A 57 19.83 -9.53 -40.48
C ARG A 57 21.15 -8.77 -40.30
N GLY A 58 22.19 -9.46 -39.83
CA GLY A 58 23.53 -8.90 -39.60
C GLY A 58 23.92 -8.71 -38.13
N GLU A 59 23.01 -8.97 -37.19
CA GLU A 59 23.29 -8.91 -35.75
C GLU A 59 23.90 -10.21 -35.22
N ASN A 60 24.68 -10.12 -34.13
CA ASN A 60 25.20 -11.31 -33.45
C ASN A 60 24.05 -11.99 -32.68
N ILE A 61 23.60 -13.13 -33.19
CA ILE A 61 22.44 -13.88 -32.71
C ILE A 61 22.57 -14.20 -31.21
N GLU A 62 23.74 -14.68 -30.77
CA GLU A 62 23.98 -15.04 -29.36
C GLU A 62 23.88 -13.83 -28.43
N SER A 63 24.41 -12.68 -28.85
CA SER A 63 24.35 -11.43 -28.08
C SER A 63 22.91 -10.93 -27.92
N GLU A 64 22.11 -10.96 -28.98
CA GLU A 64 20.71 -10.52 -28.93
C GLU A 64 19.84 -11.48 -28.11
N LEU A 65 20.06 -12.80 -28.20
CA LEU A 65 19.40 -13.76 -27.31
C LEU A 65 19.75 -13.52 -25.85
N GLN A 66 21.04 -13.28 -25.53
CA GLN A 66 21.44 -12.95 -24.16
C GLN A 66 20.73 -11.71 -23.64
N LYS A 67 20.64 -10.65 -24.46
CA LYS A 67 19.94 -9.41 -24.08
C LYS A 67 18.44 -9.63 -23.90
N ALA A 68 17.79 -10.29 -24.86
CA ALA A 68 16.36 -10.56 -24.83
C ALA A 68 15.99 -11.45 -23.65
N LEU A 69 16.79 -12.49 -23.41
CA LEU A 69 16.69 -13.32 -22.22
C LEU A 69 16.87 -12.43 -20.99
N GLN A 70 17.97 -11.70 -20.82
CA GLN A 70 18.22 -10.79 -19.68
C GLN A 70 17.11 -9.77 -19.40
N GLN A 71 16.33 -9.39 -20.40
CA GLN A 71 15.19 -8.47 -20.24
C GLN A 71 13.87 -9.18 -19.90
N SER A 72 13.73 -10.46 -20.25
CA SER A 72 12.50 -11.25 -20.08
C SER A 72 12.27 -11.72 -18.65
N LYS A 73 11.02 -11.76 -18.18
CA LYS A 73 10.68 -12.22 -16.81
C LYS A 73 10.36 -13.71 -16.76
N ILE A 74 9.86 -14.25 -17.86
CA ILE A 74 9.46 -15.65 -18.00
C ILE A 74 10.14 -16.20 -19.25
N ALA A 75 10.72 -17.40 -19.16
CA ALA A 75 11.17 -18.18 -20.30
C ALA A 75 10.22 -19.38 -20.47
N ILE A 76 9.59 -19.51 -21.63
CA ILE A 76 8.78 -20.67 -21.99
C ILE A 76 9.62 -21.54 -22.91
N ILE A 77 9.75 -22.83 -22.59
CA ILE A 77 10.54 -23.76 -23.38
C ILE A 77 9.60 -24.81 -23.95
N VAL A 78 9.46 -24.81 -25.28
CA VAL A 78 8.62 -25.77 -26.01
C VAL A 78 9.47 -26.95 -26.43
N PHE A 79 9.37 -28.06 -25.70
CA PHE A 79 10.01 -29.32 -26.03
C PHE A 79 9.19 -30.06 -27.08
N SER A 80 9.77 -30.20 -28.26
CA SER A 80 9.33 -31.07 -29.35
C SER A 80 10.19 -32.33 -29.42
N LYS A 81 9.75 -33.32 -30.21
CA LYS A 81 10.42 -34.62 -30.35
C LYS A 81 11.89 -34.51 -30.73
N ASP A 82 12.23 -33.56 -31.60
CA ASP A 82 13.59 -33.37 -32.12
C ASP A 82 14.29 -32.14 -31.53
N TYR A 83 13.78 -31.59 -30.41
CA TYR A 83 14.37 -30.42 -29.74
C TYR A 83 15.86 -30.60 -29.44
N ALA A 84 16.24 -31.75 -28.87
CA ALA A 84 17.63 -32.05 -28.51
C ALA A 84 18.56 -32.29 -29.70
N SER A 85 18.05 -32.42 -30.92
CA SER A 85 18.91 -32.51 -32.12
C SER A 85 19.62 -31.19 -32.42
N SER A 86 19.04 -30.07 -31.98
CA SER A 86 19.58 -28.73 -32.19
C SER A 86 20.55 -28.35 -31.08
N ARG A 87 21.82 -28.19 -31.45
CA ARG A 87 22.83 -27.58 -30.56
C ARG A 87 22.36 -26.24 -30.00
N TRP A 88 21.76 -25.41 -30.86
CA TRP A 88 21.35 -24.06 -30.48
C TRP A 88 20.29 -24.06 -29.39
N CYS A 89 19.28 -24.92 -29.52
CA CYS A 89 18.23 -25.07 -28.52
C CYS A 89 18.79 -25.55 -27.17
N LEU A 90 19.78 -26.46 -27.19
CA LEU A 90 20.44 -26.95 -25.97
C LEU A 90 21.33 -25.89 -25.30
N ASP A 91 22.06 -25.10 -26.08
CA ASP A 91 22.86 -23.99 -25.58
C ASP A 91 21.98 -22.91 -24.93
N GLU A 92 20.87 -22.55 -25.60
CA GLU A 92 19.89 -21.60 -25.09
C GLU A 92 19.22 -22.08 -23.80
N LEU A 93 18.89 -23.38 -23.71
CA LEU A 93 18.38 -24.00 -22.49
C LEU A 93 19.35 -23.82 -21.31
N VAL A 94 20.65 -24.03 -21.51
CA VAL A 94 21.64 -23.84 -20.45
C VAL A 94 21.63 -22.38 -19.98
N MET A 95 21.60 -21.43 -20.90
CA MET A 95 21.55 -19.99 -20.57
C MET A 95 20.28 -19.62 -19.78
N ILE A 96 19.12 -20.17 -20.16
CA ILE A 96 17.87 -19.97 -19.42
C ILE A 96 17.99 -20.49 -17.98
N MET A 97 18.55 -21.69 -17.81
CA MET A 97 18.68 -22.33 -16.49
C MET A 97 19.72 -21.62 -15.61
N GLU A 98 20.83 -21.14 -16.18
CA GLU A 98 21.80 -20.30 -15.46
C GLU A 98 21.15 -19.00 -14.97
N ARG A 99 20.35 -18.37 -15.83
CA ARG A 99 19.65 -17.14 -15.47
C ARG A 99 18.58 -17.37 -14.40
N ARG A 100 17.88 -18.51 -14.44
CA ARG A 100 16.94 -18.91 -13.39
C ARG A 100 17.63 -19.04 -12.02
N ARG A 101 18.87 -19.53 -11.98
CA ARG A 101 19.64 -19.69 -10.73
C ARG A 101 20.18 -18.37 -10.19
N THR A 102 20.55 -17.44 -11.07
CA THR A 102 21.22 -16.18 -10.71
C THR A 102 20.30 -14.97 -10.65
N ALA A 103 19.10 -15.04 -11.24
CA ALA A 103 18.12 -13.97 -11.30
C ALA A 103 16.68 -14.48 -11.14
N ASP A 104 15.73 -13.57 -10.91
CA ASP A 104 14.29 -13.88 -10.80
C ASP A 104 13.63 -14.11 -12.18
N CYS A 105 14.16 -15.06 -12.95
CA CYS A 105 13.56 -15.54 -14.20
C CYS A 105 12.77 -16.82 -13.95
N ARG A 106 11.47 -16.81 -14.26
CA ARG A 106 10.63 -18.00 -14.17
C ARG A 106 10.73 -18.83 -15.43
N VAL A 107 10.79 -20.15 -15.28
CA VAL A 107 10.86 -21.08 -16.41
C VAL A 107 9.59 -21.92 -16.45
N LEU A 108 8.96 -22.00 -17.63
CA LEU A 108 7.76 -22.78 -17.89
C LEU A 108 8.03 -23.79 -19.02
N PRO A 109 8.29 -25.07 -18.71
CA PRO A 109 8.42 -26.09 -19.73
C PRO A 109 7.05 -26.47 -20.30
N VAL A 110 6.97 -26.56 -21.61
CA VAL A 110 5.80 -27.01 -22.38
C VAL A 110 6.24 -28.23 -23.18
N PHE A 111 5.60 -29.37 -22.94
CA PHE A 111 5.91 -30.64 -23.58
C PHE A 111 4.91 -30.88 -24.71
N TYR A 112 5.34 -30.55 -25.93
CA TYR A 112 4.55 -30.62 -27.14
C TYR A 112 4.83 -31.96 -27.85
N ASP A 113 3.87 -32.89 -27.72
CA ASP A 113 3.98 -34.27 -28.22
C ASP A 113 5.24 -35.01 -27.74
N VAL A 114 5.66 -34.73 -26.51
CA VAL A 114 6.80 -35.36 -25.84
C VAL A 114 6.43 -35.72 -24.42
N ASP A 115 6.78 -36.93 -24.00
CA ASP A 115 6.65 -37.33 -22.60
C ASP A 115 7.74 -36.65 -21.74
N PRO A 116 7.41 -35.94 -20.66
CA PRO A 116 8.39 -35.28 -19.78
C PRO A 116 9.49 -36.21 -19.26
N SER A 117 9.20 -37.49 -19.08
CA SER A 117 10.17 -38.50 -18.65
C SER A 117 11.23 -38.78 -19.72
N GLN A 118 10.90 -38.65 -21.01
CA GLN A 118 11.89 -38.76 -22.09
C GLN A 118 12.87 -37.60 -22.07
N VAL A 119 12.40 -36.38 -21.77
CA VAL A 119 13.26 -35.22 -21.59
C VAL A 119 14.13 -35.38 -20.35
N ARG A 120 13.53 -35.80 -19.22
CA ARG A 120 14.20 -35.94 -17.91
C ARG A 120 15.26 -37.04 -17.88
N LYS A 121 14.97 -38.19 -18.49
CA LYS A 121 15.87 -39.36 -18.54
C LYS A 121 16.71 -39.40 -19.81
N GLN A 122 16.49 -38.44 -20.72
CA GLN A 122 17.10 -38.37 -22.06
C GLN A 122 17.00 -39.71 -22.81
N THR A 123 15.78 -40.26 -22.89
CA THR A 123 15.47 -41.50 -23.61
C THR A 123 14.78 -41.22 -24.96
N GLY A 124 14.61 -42.24 -25.81
CA GLY A 124 13.92 -42.07 -27.10
C GLY A 124 14.70 -41.18 -28.08
N SER A 125 14.03 -40.21 -28.71
CA SER A 125 14.67 -39.29 -29.66
C SER A 125 15.77 -38.44 -29.03
N PHE A 126 15.60 -38.08 -27.75
CA PHE A 126 16.62 -37.36 -26.98
C PHE A 126 17.90 -38.19 -26.82
N ALA A 127 17.79 -39.49 -26.57
CA ALA A 127 18.96 -40.38 -26.49
C ALA A 127 19.71 -40.43 -27.82
N ALA A 128 18.98 -40.60 -28.93
CA ALA A 128 19.57 -40.65 -30.26
C ALA A 128 20.31 -39.34 -30.60
N ALA A 129 19.72 -38.19 -30.26
CA ALA A 129 20.37 -36.89 -30.44
C ALA A 129 21.68 -36.77 -29.64
N PHE A 130 21.68 -37.22 -28.38
CA PHE A 130 22.90 -37.17 -27.56
C PHE A 130 24.01 -38.09 -28.06
N VAL A 131 23.70 -39.26 -28.63
CA VAL A 131 24.71 -40.12 -29.26
C VAL A 131 25.43 -39.38 -30.39
N GLU A 132 24.72 -38.61 -31.20
CA GLU A 132 25.32 -37.82 -32.28
C GLU A 132 26.11 -36.62 -31.75
N HIS A 133 25.60 -35.93 -30.74
CA HIS A 133 26.34 -34.83 -30.09
C HIS A 133 27.62 -35.31 -29.41
N GLU A 134 27.61 -36.45 -28.72
CA GLU A 134 28.81 -37.02 -28.10
C GLU A 134 29.86 -37.40 -29.14
N LYS A 135 29.44 -37.88 -30.32
CA LYS A 135 30.37 -38.13 -31.43
C LYS A 135 30.95 -36.85 -32.00
N ARG A 136 30.15 -35.79 -32.10
CA ARG A 136 30.52 -34.51 -32.71
C ARG A 136 31.36 -33.63 -31.78
N PHE A 137 31.12 -33.70 -30.47
CA PHE A 137 31.72 -32.84 -29.44
C PHE A 137 32.60 -33.64 -28.47
N LYS A 138 33.31 -34.66 -28.97
CA LYS A 138 34.20 -35.51 -28.15
C LYS A 138 35.23 -34.72 -27.32
N GLU A 139 35.66 -33.58 -27.83
CA GLU A 139 36.65 -32.69 -27.18
C GLU A 139 35.98 -31.65 -26.24
N GLU A 140 34.66 -31.49 -26.29
CA GLU A 140 33.85 -30.54 -25.51
C GLU A 140 32.80 -31.25 -24.65
N MET A 141 33.16 -32.41 -24.07
CA MET A 141 32.20 -33.24 -23.30
C MET A 141 31.59 -32.53 -22.09
N GLU A 142 32.27 -31.52 -21.53
CA GLU A 142 31.70 -30.67 -20.49
C GLU A 142 30.45 -29.93 -20.95
N ARG A 143 30.41 -29.46 -22.22
CA ARG A 143 29.24 -28.80 -22.81
C ARG A 143 28.06 -29.76 -22.92
N VAL A 144 28.32 -30.96 -23.43
CA VAL A 144 27.31 -32.02 -23.56
C VAL A 144 26.73 -32.40 -22.19
N ASN A 145 27.59 -32.50 -21.17
CA ASN A 145 27.16 -32.73 -19.79
C ASN A 145 26.32 -31.56 -19.25
N GLY A 146 26.68 -30.31 -19.57
CA GLY A 146 25.88 -29.12 -19.26
C GLY A 146 24.46 -29.22 -19.83
N TRP A 147 24.32 -29.64 -21.09
CA TRP A 147 23.02 -29.86 -21.72
C TRP A 147 22.19 -30.95 -21.00
N ARG A 148 22.82 -32.08 -20.65
CA ARG A 148 22.17 -33.18 -19.91
C ARG A 148 21.64 -32.70 -18.54
N ILE A 149 22.45 -31.93 -17.81
CA ILE A 149 22.07 -31.37 -16.51
C ILE A 149 20.88 -30.41 -16.65
N ALA A 150 20.93 -29.51 -17.63
CA ALA A 150 19.87 -28.52 -17.85
C ALA A 150 18.54 -29.17 -18.24
N LEU A 151 18.55 -30.19 -19.12
CA LEU A 151 17.36 -30.96 -19.48
C LEU A 151 16.76 -31.72 -18.30
N LYS A 152 17.59 -32.30 -17.44
CA LYS A 152 17.13 -32.98 -16.24
C LYS A 152 16.45 -32.00 -15.29
N GLU A 153 17.12 -30.87 -14.99
CA GLU A 153 16.60 -29.86 -14.06
C GLU A 153 15.30 -29.22 -14.56
N VAL A 154 15.22 -28.85 -15.83
CA VAL A 154 14.01 -28.22 -16.38
C VAL A 154 12.83 -29.21 -16.44
N ALA A 155 13.10 -30.50 -16.69
CA ALA A 155 12.06 -31.52 -16.72
C ALA A 155 11.60 -31.96 -15.32
N ASP A 156 12.31 -31.58 -14.25
CA ASP A 156 11.86 -31.72 -12.87
C ASP A 156 10.88 -30.59 -12.45
N LEU A 157 10.70 -29.56 -13.29
CA LEU A 157 9.73 -28.50 -13.05
C LEU A 157 8.31 -28.94 -13.44
N ALA A 158 7.31 -28.36 -12.76
CA ALA A 158 5.92 -28.49 -13.17
C ALA A 158 5.70 -27.78 -14.51
N GLY A 159 5.64 -28.56 -15.59
CA GLY A 159 5.36 -28.08 -16.94
C GLY A 159 3.93 -28.35 -17.39
N MET A 160 3.62 -27.93 -18.62
CA MET A 160 2.33 -28.19 -19.27
C MET A 160 2.53 -29.22 -20.37
N VAL A 161 1.67 -30.23 -20.43
CA VAL A 161 1.77 -31.34 -21.39
C VAL A 161 0.57 -31.29 -22.33
N LEU A 162 0.80 -31.46 -23.63
CA LEU A 162 -0.29 -31.56 -24.61
C LEU A 162 -1.05 -32.88 -24.46
N GLY A 163 -0.35 -34.02 -24.50
CA GLY A 163 -0.97 -35.35 -24.47
C GLY A 163 -2.00 -35.53 -25.60
N ASP A 164 -3.12 -36.19 -25.30
CA ASP A 164 -4.27 -36.33 -26.21
C ASP A 164 -5.20 -35.08 -26.22
N GLY A 165 -4.71 -33.95 -25.72
CA GLY A 165 -5.46 -32.70 -25.58
C GLY A 165 -5.48 -31.84 -26.84
N TYR A 166 -6.35 -30.81 -26.85
CA TYR A 166 -6.44 -29.84 -27.94
C TYR A 166 -5.40 -28.73 -27.79
N GLU A 167 -4.63 -28.45 -28.85
CA GLU A 167 -3.60 -27.40 -28.87
C GLU A 167 -4.14 -26.03 -28.46
N ALA A 168 -5.33 -25.66 -28.95
CA ALA A 168 -5.95 -24.36 -28.65
C ALA A 168 -6.20 -24.17 -27.14
N LEU A 169 -6.66 -25.22 -26.45
CA LEU A 169 -6.86 -25.19 -25.01
C LEU A 169 -5.52 -25.07 -24.27
N LEU A 170 -4.50 -25.81 -24.71
CA LEU A 170 -3.17 -25.71 -24.12
C LEU A 170 -2.60 -24.29 -24.27
N VAL A 171 -2.72 -23.69 -25.46
CA VAL A 171 -2.31 -22.30 -25.71
C VAL A 171 -3.05 -21.35 -24.79
N GLN A 172 -4.37 -21.47 -24.67
CA GLN A 172 -5.16 -20.63 -23.77
C GLN A 172 -4.69 -20.78 -22.31
N CYS A 173 -4.51 -22.01 -21.82
CA CYS A 173 -4.03 -22.25 -20.47
C CYS A 173 -2.61 -21.70 -20.23
N ILE A 174 -1.71 -21.79 -21.23
CA ILE A 174 -0.38 -21.19 -21.15
C ILE A 174 -0.51 -19.67 -21.05
N VAL A 175 -1.29 -19.03 -21.91
CA VAL A 175 -1.50 -17.58 -21.90
C VAL A 175 -2.10 -17.14 -20.56
N GLU A 176 -3.11 -17.82 -20.03
CA GLU A 176 -3.69 -17.51 -18.72
C GLU A 176 -2.65 -17.66 -17.59
N LYS A 177 -1.84 -18.72 -17.62
CA LYS A 177 -0.79 -18.96 -16.62
C LYS A 177 0.29 -17.88 -16.68
N VAL A 178 0.72 -17.51 -17.89
CA VAL A 178 1.71 -16.46 -18.14
C VAL A 178 1.16 -15.10 -17.73
N SER A 179 -0.07 -14.78 -18.14
CA SER A 179 -0.80 -13.57 -17.72
C SER A 179 -0.87 -13.47 -16.21
N LYS A 180 -1.33 -14.50 -15.49
CA LYS A 180 -1.35 -14.50 -14.01
C LYS A 180 0.04 -14.33 -13.38
N ASN A 181 1.09 -14.87 -14.02
CA ASN A 181 2.47 -14.70 -13.57
C ASN A 181 3.04 -13.30 -13.84
N LEU A 182 2.58 -12.65 -14.92
CA LEU A 182 2.95 -11.30 -15.31
C LEU A 182 2.06 -10.23 -14.66
N ASP A 183 0.84 -10.59 -14.27
CA ASP A 183 -0.16 -9.74 -13.61
C ASP A 183 0.33 -9.42 -12.20
N ARG A 184 1.20 -8.45 -12.20
CA ARG A 184 1.69 -7.78 -11.02
C ARG A 184 0.61 -6.77 -10.70
N LYS A 185 -0.27 -7.07 -9.73
CA LYS A 185 -0.94 -6.04 -8.92
C LYS A 185 0.12 -5.28 -8.13
N ILE A 186 1.01 -4.55 -8.83
CA ILE A 186 1.91 -3.57 -8.24
C ILE A 186 1.08 -2.33 -8.03
N PHE A 187 0.89 -1.97 -6.76
CA PHE A 187 0.20 -0.75 -6.43
C PHE A 187 1.09 0.44 -6.75
N HIS A 188 0.52 1.48 -7.35
CA HIS A 188 1.21 2.74 -7.51
C HIS A 188 1.54 3.33 -6.13
N VAL A 189 2.83 3.35 -5.80
CA VAL A 189 3.38 4.06 -4.64
C VAL A 189 3.71 5.49 -5.10
N PRO A 190 3.41 6.53 -4.29
CA PRO A 190 3.75 7.91 -4.65
C PRO A 190 5.22 8.03 -5.07
N LEU A 191 5.48 8.77 -6.15
CA LEU A 191 6.81 8.92 -6.74
C LEU A 191 7.86 9.35 -5.71
N HIS A 192 7.46 10.26 -4.81
CA HIS A 192 8.25 10.81 -3.71
C HIS A 192 7.85 10.18 -2.36
N PHE A 193 8.08 8.87 -2.22
CA PHE A 193 7.89 8.15 -0.95
C PHE A 193 9.11 8.36 -0.03
N ILE A 194 9.05 9.41 0.79
CA ILE A 194 10.19 9.94 1.54
C ILE A 194 10.03 9.71 3.05
N GLY A 195 11.12 9.36 3.74
CA GLY A 195 11.20 9.35 5.20
C GLY A 195 10.42 8.21 5.88
N ARG A 196 10.08 7.16 5.13
CA ARG A 196 9.30 6.01 5.61
C ARG A 196 10.09 4.71 5.72
N ASP A 197 11.37 4.72 5.30
CA ASP A 197 12.23 3.53 5.26
C ASP A 197 12.33 2.80 6.61
N PRO A 198 12.49 3.47 7.78
CA PRO A 198 12.60 2.77 9.05
C PRO A 198 11.37 1.91 9.37
N LEU A 199 10.16 2.46 9.18
CA LEU A 199 8.92 1.74 9.45
C LEU A 199 8.66 0.66 8.41
N VAL A 200 8.94 0.92 7.13
CA VAL A 200 8.84 -0.10 6.06
C VAL A 200 9.78 -1.26 6.34
N ASN A 201 11.03 -0.99 6.73
CA ASN A 201 12.01 -2.02 7.06
C ASN A 201 11.58 -2.82 8.28
N TYR A 202 11.06 -2.17 9.32
CA TYR A 202 10.52 -2.85 10.49
C TYR A 202 9.40 -3.83 10.12
N ILE A 203 8.42 -3.40 9.31
CA ILE A 203 7.33 -4.27 8.87
C ILE A 203 7.86 -5.39 7.96
N ASN A 204 8.82 -5.10 7.08
CA ASN A 204 9.45 -6.10 6.21
C ASN A 204 10.19 -7.20 7.00
N SER A 205 10.83 -6.82 8.12
CA SER A 205 11.45 -7.77 9.04
C SER A 205 10.39 -8.61 9.75
N TRP A 206 9.34 -7.99 10.27
CA TRP A 206 8.22 -8.70 10.90
C TRP A 206 7.50 -9.68 9.94
N LEU A 207 7.38 -9.34 8.66
CA LEU A 207 6.82 -10.24 7.65
C LEU A 207 7.67 -11.49 7.38
N GLN A 208 8.99 -11.39 7.60
CA GLN A 208 9.93 -12.49 7.44
C GLN A 208 10.08 -13.32 8.71
N ASP A 209 9.60 -12.80 9.83
CA ASP A 209 9.65 -13.49 11.10
C ASP A 209 8.62 -14.62 11.14
N GLU A 210 9.14 -15.85 11.17
CA GLU A 210 8.37 -17.10 11.27
C GLU A 210 8.11 -17.51 12.73
N SER A 211 8.64 -16.76 13.72
CA SER A 211 8.41 -16.95 15.15
C SER A 211 7.10 -16.29 15.62
N HIS A 212 5.98 -16.85 15.16
CA HIS A 212 4.63 -16.96 15.77
C HIS A 212 3.96 -15.93 16.73
N ASP A 213 4.53 -14.80 17.15
CA ASP A 213 3.90 -14.03 18.25
C ASP A 213 2.76 -13.07 17.84
N ALA A 214 2.69 -12.65 16.57
CA ALA A 214 1.57 -11.83 16.08
C ALA A 214 1.42 -11.95 14.56
N ALA A 215 0.26 -12.42 14.11
CA ALA A 215 -0.08 -12.55 12.69
C ALA A 215 -0.57 -11.24 12.07
N THR A 216 -0.92 -10.23 12.88
CA THR A 216 -1.50 -8.96 12.42
C THR A 216 -0.67 -7.75 12.83
N ALA A 217 -0.41 -6.86 11.89
CA ALA A 217 0.16 -5.54 12.13
C ALA A 217 -0.86 -4.43 11.81
N MET A 218 -1.03 -3.48 12.73
CA MET A 218 -1.92 -2.34 12.57
C MET A 218 -1.12 -1.05 12.35
N LEU A 219 -1.25 -0.47 11.17
CA LEU A 219 -0.76 0.85 10.83
C LEU A 219 -1.84 1.88 11.13
N TYR A 220 -1.64 2.72 12.15
CA TYR A 220 -2.64 3.70 12.57
C TYR A 220 -2.08 5.12 12.67
N GLY A 221 -2.95 6.11 12.66
CA GLY A 221 -2.59 7.54 12.73
C GLY A 221 -3.59 8.43 11.99
N ILE A 222 -3.31 9.73 11.95
CA ILE A 222 -4.23 10.73 11.38
C ILE A 222 -4.47 10.54 9.87
N GLY A 223 -5.58 11.10 9.37
CA GLY A 223 -5.86 11.14 7.94
C GLY A 223 -4.73 11.84 7.15
N GLY A 224 -4.34 11.29 6.00
CA GLY A 224 -3.30 11.91 5.15
C GLY A 224 -1.84 11.69 5.58
N VAL A 225 -1.57 10.98 6.67
CA VAL A 225 -0.19 10.73 7.17
C VAL A 225 0.63 9.75 6.32
N GLY A 226 -0.02 8.98 5.44
CA GLY A 226 0.66 8.09 4.48
C GLY A 226 0.61 6.59 4.78
N LYS A 227 -0.32 6.13 5.65
CA LYS A 227 -0.52 4.71 5.97
C LYS A 227 -0.70 3.82 4.73
N THR A 228 -1.62 4.19 3.84
CA THR A 228 -1.87 3.50 2.57
C THR A 228 -0.62 3.42 1.68
N ALA A 229 0.20 4.49 1.64
CA ALA A 229 1.43 4.47 0.85
C ALA A 229 2.47 3.48 1.42
N ILE A 230 2.57 3.40 2.75
CA ILE A 230 3.42 2.42 3.44
C ILE A 230 2.93 1.00 3.16
N ALA A 231 1.63 0.73 3.32
CA ALA A 231 1.06 -0.59 3.07
C ALA A 231 1.27 -1.06 1.63
N LYS A 232 1.06 -0.18 0.64
CA LYS A 232 1.36 -0.47 -0.78
C LYS A 232 2.84 -0.77 -1.00
N SER A 233 3.74 0.01 -0.40
CA SER A 233 5.19 -0.19 -0.52
C SER A 233 5.62 -1.54 0.05
N VAL A 234 5.16 -1.87 1.27
CA VAL A 234 5.44 -3.15 1.93
C VAL A 234 4.87 -4.33 1.13
N PHE A 235 3.62 -4.21 0.65
CA PHE A 235 3.00 -5.26 -0.16
C PHE A 235 3.82 -5.51 -1.43
N ASN A 236 4.14 -4.46 -2.19
CA ASN A 236 4.94 -4.56 -3.42
C ASN A 236 6.33 -5.19 -3.20
N GLN A 237 6.92 -5.06 -2.00
CA GLN A 237 8.23 -5.63 -1.68
C GLN A 237 8.17 -7.11 -1.25
N ASN A 238 7.01 -7.58 -0.73
CA ASN A 238 6.93 -8.90 -0.10
C ASN A 238 5.92 -9.86 -0.71
N PHE A 239 5.02 -9.41 -1.60
CA PHE A 239 3.93 -10.22 -2.16
C PHE A 239 4.38 -11.52 -2.88
N ARG A 240 5.67 -11.67 -3.18
CA ARG A 240 6.27 -12.86 -3.80
C ARG A 240 6.75 -13.91 -2.80
N LYS A 241 6.91 -13.53 -1.54
CA LYS A 241 7.36 -14.41 -0.44
C LYS A 241 6.21 -15.23 0.15
N PHE A 242 4.98 -15.01 -0.33
CA PHE A 242 3.76 -15.67 0.13
C PHE A 242 3.14 -16.45 -1.03
N GLU A 243 2.47 -17.56 -0.72
CA GLU A 243 1.80 -18.42 -1.70
C GLU A 243 0.57 -17.73 -2.29
N SER A 244 -0.20 -17.09 -1.41
CA SER A 244 -1.41 -16.34 -1.74
C SER A 244 -1.30 -14.91 -1.22
N ARG A 245 -2.04 -13.99 -1.84
CA ARG A 245 -1.97 -12.57 -1.49
C ARG A 245 -3.24 -11.83 -1.87
N SER A 246 -3.68 -10.92 -1.02
CA SER A 246 -4.80 -10.02 -1.35
C SER A 246 -4.57 -8.64 -0.77
N TYR A 247 -5.01 -7.62 -1.51
CA TYR A 247 -5.02 -6.24 -1.06
C TYR A 247 -6.43 -5.70 -1.29
N LEU A 248 -7.12 -5.42 -0.20
CA LEU A 248 -8.46 -4.84 -0.21
C LEU A 248 -8.34 -3.34 0.06
N SER A 249 -8.55 -2.53 -0.98
CA SER A 249 -8.50 -1.07 -0.89
C SER A 249 -9.82 -0.48 -0.40
N ASN A 250 -9.76 0.65 0.32
CA ASN A 250 -10.93 1.46 0.68
C ASN A 250 -12.04 0.68 1.42
N VAL A 251 -11.65 -0.19 2.37
CA VAL A 251 -12.59 -1.07 3.09
C VAL A 251 -13.74 -0.27 3.75
N ARG A 252 -13.46 0.89 4.35
CA ARG A 252 -14.49 1.78 4.92
C ARG A 252 -15.55 2.19 3.90
N GLU A 253 -15.16 2.56 2.69
CA GLU A 253 -16.09 3.09 1.69
C GLU A 253 -16.90 1.97 1.05
N ILE A 254 -16.22 0.91 0.62
CA ILE A 254 -16.88 -0.22 -0.04
C ILE A 254 -17.87 -0.90 0.93
N SER A 255 -17.51 -1.08 2.21
CA SER A 255 -18.41 -1.72 3.18
C SER A 255 -19.72 -0.96 3.45
N LYS A 256 -19.81 0.33 3.10
CA LYS A 256 -21.06 1.12 3.21
C LYS A 256 -22.00 0.89 2.02
N GLU A 257 -21.50 0.33 0.92
CA GLU A 257 -22.30 0.04 -0.26
C GLU A 257 -23.17 -1.20 -0.06
N SER A 258 -24.27 -1.30 -0.83
CA SER A 258 -25.13 -2.49 -0.81
C SER A 258 -24.33 -3.73 -1.21
N LYS A 259 -24.30 -4.75 -0.34
CA LYS A 259 -23.48 -5.97 -0.47
C LYS A 259 -21.96 -5.73 -0.55
N GLY A 260 -21.48 -4.55 -0.16
CA GLY A 260 -20.06 -4.19 -0.28
C GLY A 260 -19.12 -5.09 0.52
N VAL A 261 -19.53 -5.53 1.72
CA VAL A 261 -18.77 -6.51 2.52
C VAL A 261 -18.63 -7.85 1.79
N VAL A 262 -19.71 -8.34 1.18
CA VAL A 262 -19.70 -9.58 0.38
C VAL A 262 -18.78 -9.43 -0.84
N CYS A 263 -18.76 -8.25 -1.48
CA CYS A 263 -17.82 -7.97 -2.56
C CYS A 263 -16.36 -8.06 -2.09
N LEU A 264 -16.03 -7.50 -0.92
CA LEU A 264 -14.70 -7.59 -0.32
C LEU A 264 -14.32 -9.04 0.00
N GLN A 265 -15.25 -9.83 0.54
CA GLN A 265 -15.05 -11.25 0.82
C GLN A 265 -14.81 -12.07 -0.47
N ARG A 266 -15.61 -11.85 -1.52
CA ARG A 266 -15.42 -12.48 -2.83
C ARG A 266 -14.05 -12.13 -3.42
N GLN A 267 -13.66 -10.86 -3.35
CA GLN A 267 -12.35 -10.43 -3.83
C GLN A 267 -11.22 -11.14 -3.05
N LEU A 268 -11.30 -11.15 -1.73
CA LEU A 268 -10.31 -11.83 -0.88
C LEU A 268 -10.20 -13.31 -1.21
N LEU A 269 -11.33 -14.00 -1.31
CA LEU A 269 -11.37 -15.42 -1.60
C LEU A 269 -10.86 -15.73 -3.02
N SER A 270 -11.23 -14.93 -4.01
CA SER A 270 -10.73 -15.02 -5.38
C SER A 270 -9.22 -14.84 -5.46
N ASP A 271 -8.69 -13.85 -4.75
CA ASP A 271 -7.25 -13.57 -4.65
C ASP A 271 -6.50 -14.71 -3.93
N ILE A 272 -7.07 -15.31 -2.88
CA ILE A 272 -6.44 -16.43 -2.15
C ILE A 272 -6.44 -17.70 -3.00
N LEU A 273 -7.56 -18.01 -3.67
CA LEU A 273 -7.76 -19.23 -4.44
C LEU A 273 -7.18 -19.14 -5.85
N ASN A 274 -6.90 -17.93 -6.36
CA ASN A 274 -6.50 -17.64 -7.75
C ASN A 274 -7.55 -18.07 -8.81
N GLN A 275 -8.83 -18.03 -8.45
CA GLN A 275 -9.97 -18.39 -9.28
C GLN A 275 -11.15 -17.44 -9.01
N THR A 276 -12.02 -17.24 -10.00
CA THR A 276 -13.24 -16.43 -9.83
C THR A 276 -14.20 -17.09 -8.85
N VAL A 277 -14.74 -16.32 -7.91
CA VAL A 277 -15.70 -16.79 -6.91
C VAL A 277 -16.93 -15.88 -6.90
N ASP A 278 -18.02 -16.36 -7.47
CA ASP A 278 -19.29 -15.60 -7.57
C ASP A 278 -20.34 -16.05 -6.52
N GLU A 279 -20.17 -17.25 -5.97
CA GLU A 279 -21.09 -17.93 -5.05
C GLU A 279 -20.89 -17.52 -3.59
N ILE A 280 -21.03 -16.23 -3.26
CA ILE A 280 -21.17 -15.81 -1.86
C ILE A 280 -22.49 -15.04 -1.75
N HIS A 281 -23.47 -15.61 -1.06
CA HIS A 281 -24.82 -15.06 -0.96
C HIS A 281 -24.93 -14.05 0.18
N ASP A 282 -24.23 -14.29 1.29
CA ASP A 282 -24.23 -13.46 2.48
C ASP A 282 -22.85 -13.43 3.18
N VAL A 283 -22.75 -12.61 4.22
CA VAL A 283 -21.50 -12.34 4.95
C VAL A 283 -21.03 -13.57 5.73
N ASP A 284 -21.94 -14.35 6.31
CA ASP A 284 -21.61 -15.49 7.16
C ASP A 284 -21.05 -16.64 6.31
N GLU A 285 -21.64 -16.87 5.14
CA GLU A 285 -21.10 -17.80 4.14
C GLU A 285 -19.69 -17.40 3.71
N GLY A 286 -19.47 -16.11 3.44
CA GLY A 286 -18.16 -15.59 3.05
C GLY A 286 -17.10 -15.79 4.14
N ILE A 287 -17.47 -15.57 5.41
CA ILE A 287 -16.62 -15.82 6.57
C ILE A 287 -16.13 -17.27 6.60
N ILE A 288 -17.04 -18.23 6.47
CA ILE A 288 -16.70 -19.67 6.54
C ILE A 288 -15.77 -20.06 5.39
N LYS A 289 -16.08 -19.63 4.16
CA LYS A 289 -15.26 -19.93 2.98
C LYS A 289 -13.86 -19.32 3.06
N ILE A 290 -13.73 -18.10 3.60
CA ILE A 290 -12.44 -17.43 3.80
C ILE A 290 -11.62 -18.16 4.86
N LYS A 291 -12.24 -18.56 5.97
CA LYS A 291 -11.59 -19.36 7.01
C LYS A 291 -10.95 -20.62 6.42
N ASP A 292 -11.73 -21.40 5.67
CA ASP A 292 -11.24 -22.65 5.07
C ASP A 292 -10.09 -22.42 4.09
N ALA A 293 -10.12 -21.31 3.33
CA ALA A 293 -9.06 -20.94 2.41
C ALA A 293 -7.76 -20.50 3.11
N LEU A 294 -7.86 -19.81 4.25
CA LEU A 294 -6.72 -19.28 5.00
C LEU A 294 -6.01 -20.34 5.85
N CYS A 295 -6.72 -21.35 6.35
CA CYS A 295 -6.14 -22.43 7.15
C CYS A 295 -5.03 -23.22 6.42
N CYS A 296 -5.03 -23.21 5.08
CA CYS A 296 -4.20 -24.11 4.27
C CYS A 296 -3.10 -23.42 3.46
N ARG A 297 -2.98 -22.08 3.50
CA ARG A 297 -2.09 -21.33 2.57
C ARG A 297 -1.38 -20.17 3.23
N ARG A 298 -0.07 -20.08 3.07
CA ARG A 298 0.72 -18.94 3.56
C ARG A 298 0.33 -17.66 2.80
N THR A 299 -0.49 -16.83 3.43
CA THR A 299 -1.15 -15.69 2.77
C THR A 299 -0.72 -14.33 3.34
N LEU A 300 -0.43 -13.36 2.47
CA LEU A 300 -0.27 -11.94 2.84
C LEU A 300 -1.56 -11.17 2.51
N ILE A 301 -2.20 -10.59 3.52
CA ILE A 301 -3.41 -9.79 3.34
C ILE A 301 -3.15 -8.34 3.76
N VAL A 302 -3.63 -7.39 2.95
CA VAL A 302 -3.69 -5.97 3.34
C VAL A 302 -5.14 -5.52 3.35
N LEU A 303 -5.60 -5.01 4.49
CA LEU A 303 -6.88 -4.33 4.64
C LEU A 303 -6.63 -2.83 4.78
N ASP A 304 -6.89 -2.08 3.72
CA ASP A 304 -6.60 -0.65 3.66
C ASP A 304 -7.84 0.19 3.99
N ASP A 305 -7.68 1.10 4.94
CA ASP A 305 -8.66 2.08 5.40
C ASP A 305 -9.86 1.44 6.10
N VAL A 306 -9.59 0.57 7.09
CA VAL A 306 -10.61 -0.02 7.97
C VAL A 306 -11.01 0.97 9.06
N ASP A 307 -12.31 1.16 9.30
CA ASP A 307 -12.84 2.18 10.22
C ASP A 307 -13.29 1.61 11.58
N ASN A 308 -13.82 0.39 11.60
CA ASN A 308 -14.33 -0.26 12.81
C ASN A 308 -14.05 -1.77 12.85
N ARG A 309 -14.27 -2.37 14.03
CA ARG A 309 -13.98 -3.79 14.28
C ARG A 309 -14.95 -4.71 13.53
N ASP A 310 -16.19 -4.29 13.30
CA ASP A 310 -17.18 -5.12 12.59
C ASP A 310 -16.77 -5.35 11.13
N GLN A 311 -16.22 -4.32 10.46
CA GLN A 311 -15.64 -4.46 9.12
C GLN A 311 -14.47 -5.45 9.10
N PHE A 312 -13.59 -5.40 10.11
CA PHE A 312 -12.45 -6.31 10.22
C PHE A 312 -12.93 -7.75 10.44
N ASN A 313 -13.84 -7.96 11.39
CA ASN A 313 -14.40 -9.27 11.74
C ASN A 313 -15.21 -9.86 10.59
N ALA A 314 -15.91 -9.04 9.81
CA ALA A 314 -16.66 -9.52 8.66
C ALA A 314 -15.75 -10.04 7.53
N ILE A 315 -14.50 -9.59 7.43
CA ILE A 315 -13.58 -10.00 6.36
C ILE A 315 -12.65 -11.13 6.81
N ILE A 316 -12.00 -11.00 7.97
CA ILE A 316 -10.99 -11.96 8.46
C ILE A 316 -11.45 -12.67 9.74
N GLY A 317 -12.50 -12.19 10.41
CA GLY A 317 -13.00 -12.77 11.66
C GLY A 317 -11.96 -12.78 12.78
N MET A 318 -11.47 -13.97 13.14
CA MET A 318 -10.55 -14.19 14.28
C MET A 318 -9.15 -14.60 13.81
N GLN A 319 -8.13 -14.21 14.58
CA GLN A 319 -6.73 -14.54 14.29
C GLN A 319 -6.45 -16.06 14.29
N GLU A 320 -7.28 -16.86 14.96
CA GLU A 320 -7.15 -18.32 15.07
C GLU A 320 -7.29 -19.06 13.73
N TRP A 321 -7.78 -18.40 12.67
CA TRP A 321 -7.95 -19.02 11.34
C TRP A 321 -6.66 -19.06 10.54
N LEU A 322 -5.62 -18.36 10.99
CA LEU A 322 -4.44 -18.11 10.21
C LEU A 322 -3.48 -19.28 10.32
N CYS A 323 -3.10 -19.81 9.16
CA CYS A 323 -1.99 -20.73 9.03
C CYS A 323 -0.69 -20.16 9.62
N GLN A 324 0.25 -21.03 9.98
CA GLN A 324 1.61 -20.59 10.30
C GLN A 324 2.21 -19.76 9.14
N GLY A 325 2.71 -18.57 9.46
CA GLY A 325 3.35 -17.67 8.49
C GLY A 325 2.38 -16.82 7.65
N CYS A 326 1.07 -16.95 7.85
CA CYS A 326 0.07 -16.00 7.36
C CYS A 326 0.29 -14.63 8.04
N LYS A 327 0.20 -13.52 7.28
CA LYS A 327 0.43 -12.15 7.79
C LYS A 327 -0.63 -11.18 7.28
N ILE A 328 -1.17 -10.36 8.18
CA ILE A 328 -2.18 -9.34 7.87
C ILE A 328 -1.66 -7.95 8.21
N ILE A 329 -1.81 -7.00 7.30
CA ILE A 329 -1.55 -5.58 7.55
C ILE A 329 -2.87 -4.84 7.47
N VAL A 330 -3.23 -4.13 8.53
CA VAL A 330 -4.42 -3.27 8.58
C VAL A 330 -3.98 -1.81 8.59
N THR A 331 -4.52 -0.97 7.70
CA THR A 331 -4.41 0.48 7.85
C THR A 331 -5.70 1.05 8.42
N THR A 332 -5.59 1.89 9.43
CA THR A 332 -6.78 2.47 10.09
C THR A 332 -6.53 3.87 10.62
N ARG A 333 -7.60 4.64 10.83
CA ARG A 333 -7.58 5.90 11.58
C ARG A 333 -8.02 5.70 13.03
N ASN A 334 -8.43 4.49 13.40
CA ASN A 334 -9.01 4.15 14.68
C ASN A 334 -8.15 3.07 15.38
N LYS A 335 -7.30 3.47 16.33
CA LYS A 335 -6.53 2.52 17.14
C LYS A 335 -7.40 1.69 18.10
N GLY A 336 -8.64 2.12 18.35
CA GLY A 336 -9.64 1.38 19.13
C GLY A 336 -10.20 0.16 18.41
N LEU A 337 -9.75 -0.14 17.19
CA LEU A 337 -10.06 -1.40 16.49
C LEU A 337 -9.59 -2.63 17.28
N ILE A 338 -8.50 -2.49 18.03
CA ILE A 338 -7.88 -3.54 18.84
C ILE A 338 -8.57 -3.64 20.21
N ALA A 339 -8.98 -4.86 20.58
CA ALA A 339 -9.43 -5.19 21.91
C ALA A 339 -8.23 -5.55 22.81
N ALA A 340 -8.44 -5.54 24.12
CA ALA A 340 -7.39 -5.79 25.11
C ALA A 340 -6.68 -7.14 24.93
N ASN A 341 -7.35 -8.12 24.32
CA ASN A 341 -6.84 -9.49 24.15
C ASN A 341 -6.21 -9.74 22.77
N ASP A 342 -6.23 -8.78 21.83
CA ASP A 342 -5.69 -9.05 20.49
C ASP A 342 -4.17 -8.83 20.45
N GLU A 343 -3.43 -9.82 19.96
CA GLU A 343 -1.98 -9.76 19.77
C GLU A 343 -1.65 -9.12 18.40
N PHE A 344 -1.67 -7.79 18.38
CA PHE A 344 -1.40 -6.98 17.19
C PHE A 344 -0.09 -6.20 17.34
N VAL A 345 0.73 -6.22 16.29
CA VAL A 345 1.88 -5.30 16.18
C VAL A 345 1.36 -3.89 15.89
N LYS A 346 1.49 -2.99 16.87
CA LYS A 346 0.97 -1.61 16.77
C LYS A 346 2.03 -0.68 16.17
N CYS A 347 1.73 -0.13 15.00
CA CYS A 347 2.62 0.77 14.27
C CYS A 347 1.96 2.14 14.10
N LYS A 348 2.27 3.09 14.99
CA LYS A 348 1.85 4.49 14.82
C LYS A 348 2.64 5.13 13.67
N VAL A 349 1.93 5.64 12.68
CA VAL A 349 2.53 6.38 11.56
C VAL A 349 2.58 7.85 11.93
N GLU A 350 3.77 8.33 12.26
CA GLU A 350 4.01 9.72 12.64
C GLU A 350 4.08 10.67 11.44
N PRO A 351 3.81 11.97 11.61
CA PRO A 351 4.15 13.01 10.64
C PRO A 351 5.64 12.96 10.26
N LEU A 352 5.97 13.49 9.08
CA LEU A 352 7.35 13.61 8.64
C LEU A 352 8.10 14.66 9.48
N ASP A 353 9.39 14.45 9.70
CA ASP A 353 10.24 15.48 10.26
C ASP A 353 10.37 16.68 9.30
N ASN A 354 10.80 17.81 9.83
CA ASN A 354 10.92 19.07 9.10
C ASN A 354 11.79 18.97 7.84
N LYS A 355 12.89 18.19 7.89
CA LYS A 355 13.80 18.03 6.75
C LYS A 355 13.15 17.20 5.65
N LYS A 356 12.53 16.07 6.00
CA LYS A 356 11.81 15.21 5.04
C LYS A 356 10.55 15.86 4.50
N SER A 357 9.92 16.72 5.29
CA SER A 357 8.79 17.53 4.87
C SER A 357 9.17 18.56 3.82
N LEU A 358 10.29 19.27 4.03
CA LEU A 358 10.83 20.19 3.04
C LEU A 358 11.21 19.48 1.75
N GLU A 359 11.85 18.31 1.85
CA GLU A 359 12.21 17.48 0.70
C GLU A 359 10.96 17.11 -0.12
N LEU A 360 9.92 16.58 0.53
CA LEU A 360 8.67 16.20 -0.12
C LEU A 360 7.96 17.39 -0.75
N PHE A 361 7.82 18.49 -0.01
CA PHE A 361 7.22 19.72 -0.52
C PHE A 361 7.97 20.23 -1.75
N SER A 362 9.31 20.24 -1.70
CA SER A 362 10.15 20.77 -2.76
C SER A 362 9.99 19.97 -4.06
N TRP A 363 9.87 18.65 -3.97
CA TRP A 363 9.60 17.82 -5.14
C TRP A 363 8.27 18.18 -5.80
N HIS A 364 7.23 18.45 -5.01
CA HIS A 364 5.91 18.81 -5.54
C HIS A 364 5.82 20.26 -6.04
N ALA A 365 6.57 21.19 -5.45
CA ALA A 365 6.57 22.60 -5.81
C ALA A 365 7.57 22.97 -6.92
N PHE A 366 8.74 22.33 -6.94
CA PHE A 366 9.87 22.71 -7.78
C PHE A 366 10.39 21.57 -8.67
N GLY A 367 9.93 20.33 -8.47
CA GLY A 367 10.45 19.18 -9.21
C GLY A 367 11.88 18.78 -8.81
N GLN A 368 12.36 19.21 -7.64
CA GLN A 368 13.68 18.89 -7.11
C GLN A 368 13.65 18.78 -5.57
N ALA A 369 14.66 18.16 -4.97
CA ALA A 369 14.68 17.85 -3.54
C ALA A 369 14.79 19.07 -2.61
N TYR A 370 15.10 20.25 -3.14
CA TYR A 370 15.33 21.47 -2.36
C TYR A 370 14.63 22.68 -2.98
N PRO A 371 14.25 23.69 -2.19
CA PRO A 371 13.67 24.91 -2.74
C PRO A 371 14.62 25.65 -3.66
N VAL A 372 14.06 26.32 -4.67
CA VAL A 372 14.81 27.25 -5.52
C VAL A 372 15.19 28.50 -4.71
N GLU A 373 16.33 29.10 -5.04
CA GLU A 373 16.81 30.33 -4.40
C GLU A 373 15.73 31.42 -4.42
N GLY A 374 15.53 32.07 -3.27
CA GLY A 374 14.50 33.09 -3.11
C GLY A 374 13.10 32.58 -2.74
N PHE A 375 12.87 31.26 -2.66
CA PHE A 375 11.65 30.63 -2.12
C PHE A 375 11.90 29.83 -0.83
N VAL A 376 13.15 29.81 -0.34
CA VAL A 376 13.56 28.99 0.81
C VAL A 376 12.76 29.33 2.07
N GLU A 377 12.65 30.61 2.41
CA GLU A 377 11.94 31.05 3.62
C GLU A 377 10.44 30.75 3.54
N ASP A 378 9.79 31.06 2.41
CA ASP A 378 8.38 30.77 2.18
C ASP A 378 8.09 29.26 2.21
N SER A 379 9.00 28.45 1.67
CA SER A 379 8.90 26.98 1.73
C SER A 379 8.93 26.49 3.18
N TRP A 380 9.80 27.05 4.02
CA TRP A 380 9.85 26.70 5.44
C TRP A 380 8.56 27.10 6.18
N ARG A 381 7.99 28.28 5.88
CA ARG A 381 6.70 28.70 6.45
C ARG A 381 5.57 27.73 6.10
N ILE A 382 5.52 27.28 4.85
CA ILE A 382 4.52 26.28 4.40
C ILE A 382 4.77 24.93 5.08
N VAL A 383 6.01 24.46 5.12
CA VAL A 383 6.37 23.19 5.77
C VAL A 383 5.97 23.20 7.23
N HIS A 384 6.22 24.31 7.93
CA HIS A 384 5.83 24.49 9.32
C HIS A 384 4.30 24.46 9.48
N HIS A 385 3.56 25.14 8.61
CA HIS A 385 2.09 25.10 8.60
C HIS A 385 1.55 23.68 8.37
N CYS A 386 2.13 22.93 7.43
CA CYS A 386 1.75 21.54 7.13
C CYS A 386 2.10 20.56 8.26
N ASN A 387 3.06 20.94 9.12
CA ASN A 387 3.52 20.20 10.29
C ASN A 387 3.77 18.70 10.02
N GLY A 388 4.45 18.41 8.91
CA GLY A 388 4.83 17.04 8.55
C GLY A 388 3.76 16.18 7.91
N LEU A 389 2.56 16.69 7.62
CA LEU A 389 1.50 15.91 6.99
C LEU A 389 1.75 15.74 5.47
N PRO A 390 2.06 14.53 4.97
CA PRO A 390 2.43 14.33 3.55
C PRO A 390 1.35 14.76 2.56
N LEU A 391 0.07 14.52 2.89
CA LEU A 391 -1.03 14.95 2.05
C LEU A 391 -1.03 16.48 1.84
N ALA A 392 -0.90 17.25 2.93
CA ALA A 392 -0.92 18.70 2.87
C ALA A 392 0.30 19.25 2.11
N LEU A 393 1.49 18.71 2.39
CA LEU A 393 2.73 19.08 1.69
C LEU A 393 2.60 18.87 0.18
N ARG A 394 2.00 17.75 -0.24
CA ARG A 394 1.78 17.44 -1.66
C ARG A 394 0.75 18.38 -2.30
N VAL A 395 -0.42 18.53 -1.69
CA VAL A 395 -1.52 19.35 -2.25
C VAL A 395 -1.06 20.81 -2.39
N ILE A 396 -0.47 21.37 -1.34
CA ILE A 396 -0.02 22.77 -1.34
C ILE A 396 1.20 22.95 -2.24
N GLY A 397 2.16 22.01 -2.22
CA GLY A 397 3.32 22.07 -3.12
C GLY A 397 2.90 22.05 -4.59
N SER A 398 2.02 21.13 -4.97
CA SER A 398 1.50 21.04 -6.35
C SER A 398 0.67 22.26 -6.76
N SER A 399 -0.11 22.86 -5.85
CA SER A 399 -0.87 24.06 -6.16
C SER A 399 0.01 25.31 -6.36
N LEU A 400 1.23 25.32 -5.83
CA LEU A 400 2.21 26.40 -5.96
C LEU A 400 3.23 26.18 -7.08
N SER A 401 3.24 24.99 -7.67
CA SER A 401 4.16 24.64 -8.74
C SER A 401 4.04 25.60 -9.94
N GLY A 402 5.17 26.10 -10.42
CA GLY A 402 5.25 27.05 -11.53
C GLY A 402 4.77 28.48 -11.24
N LYS A 403 4.31 28.79 -10.01
CA LYS A 403 3.82 30.13 -9.66
C LYS A 403 4.95 31.06 -9.22
N GLY A 404 4.81 32.36 -9.53
CA GLY A 404 5.75 33.39 -9.11
C GLY A 404 5.59 33.82 -7.64
N ARG A 405 6.60 34.51 -7.09
CA ARG A 405 6.66 34.93 -5.67
C ARG A 405 5.44 35.70 -5.16
N LYS A 406 4.86 36.59 -5.97
CA LYS A 406 3.66 37.34 -5.56
C LYS A 406 2.50 36.40 -5.19
N LEU A 407 2.29 35.35 -5.98
CA LEU A 407 1.24 34.37 -5.75
C LEU A 407 1.56 33.46 -4.56
N TRP A 408 2.83 33.15 -4.31
CA TRP A 408 3.25 32.44 -3.09
C TRP A 408 2.94 33.25 -1.83
N GLY A 409 3.24 34.55 -1.85
CA GLY A 409 2.90 35.46 -0.76
C GLY A 409 1.39 35.52 -0.49
N SER A 410 0.57 35.62 -1.55
CA SER A 410 -0.89 35.58 -1.42
C SER A 410 -1.40 34.24 -0.90
N ALA A 411 -0.86 33.11 -1.38
CA ALA A 411 -1.26 31.78 -0.93
C ALA A 411 -0.90 31.53 0.55
N LEU A 412 0.25 32.04 1.01
CA LEU A 412 0.62 32.01 2.43
C LEU A 412 -0.35 32.80 3.31
N GLN A 413 -0.80 33.97 2.85
CA GLN A 413 -1.82 34.75 3.54
C GLN A 413 -3.16 34.02 3.59
N GLU A 414 -3.55 33.38 2.50
CA GLU A 414 -4.77 32.56 2.43
C GLU A 414 -4.69 31.37 3.38
N LEU A 415 -3.60 30.59 3.37
CA LEU A 415 -3.41 29.42 4.25
C LEU A 415 -3.39 29.78 5.74
N ALA A 416 -2.99 31.00 6.09
CA ALA A 416 -3.06 31.49 7.47
C ALA A 416 -4.50 31.75 7.94
N MET A 417 -5.44 31.94 7.01
CA MET A 417 -6.82 32.36 7.29
C MET A 417 -7.84 31.26 7.00
N ILE A 418 -7.67 30.54 5.88
CA ILE A 418 -8.60 29.57 5.34
C ILE A 418 -7.86 28.26 5.10
N PRO A 419 -8.23 27.18 5.82
CA PRO A 419 -7.64 25.89 5.57
C PRO A 419 -7.94 25.36 4.17
N ASN A 420 -6.96 24.70 3.53
CA ASN A 420 -7.12 24.17 2.18
C ASN A 420 -8.23 23.09 2.10
N CYS A 421 -9.21 23.27 1.21
CA CYS A 421 -10.41 22.43 1.13
C CYS A 421 -10.13 20.93 0.89
N GLU A 422 -9.15 20.58 0.04
CA GLU A 422 -8.83 19.16 -0.22
C GLU A 422 -8.23 18.49 1.03
N VAL A 423 -7.36 19.20 1.74
CA VAL A 423 -6.79 18.72 3.01
C VAL A 423 -7.89 18.58 4.06
N GLN A 424 -8.78 19.57 4.15
CA GLN A 424 -9.92 19.57 5.06
C GLN A 424 -10.85 18.39 4.84
N ASN A 425 -11.22 18.11 3.58
CA ASN A 425 -12.09 17.00 3.24
C ASN A 425 -11.52 15.66 3.71
N VAL A 426 -10.21 15.42 3.54
CA VAL A 426 -9.60 14.17 3.98
C VAL A 426 -9.49 14.07 5.50
N LEU A 427 -9.18 15.17 6.19
CA LEU A 427 -9.14 15.18 7.66
C LEU A 427 -10.55 15.04 8.27
N GLY A 428 -11.55 15.64 7.62
CA GLY A 428 -12.94 15.69 8.07
C GLY A 428 -13.64 14.33 8.09
N ILE A 429 -13.17 13.36 7.30
CA ILE A 429 -13.70 11.98 7.31
C ILE A 429 -13.77 11.41 8.74
N SER A 430 -12.71 11.59 9.53
CA SER A 430 -12.66 11.07 10.91
C SER A 430 -13.63 11.81 11.84
N TYR A 431 -13.87 13.10 11.61
CA TYR A 431 -14.85 13.90 12.36
C TYR A 431 -16.29 13.48 12.03
N HIS A 432 -16.61 13.29 10.75
CA HIS A 432 -17.96 12.88 10.32
C HIS A 432 -18.31 11.45 10.75
N SER A 433 -17.31 10.60 11.04
CA SER A 433 -17.49 9.25 11.58
C SER A 433 -17.70 9.19 13.10
N LEU A 434 -17.74 10.32 13.81
CA LEU A 434 -18.02 10.35 15.25
C LEU A 434 -19.48 10.00 15.55
N ASP A 435 -19.69 9.32 16.68
CA ASP A 435 -20.93 8.57 16.95
C ASP A 435 -22.14 9.47 17.16
N ASP A 436 -21.94 10.62 17.83
CA ASP A 436 -23.01 11.52 18.22
C ASP A 436 -22.56 12.99 18.15
N ASP A 437 -23.54 13.90 18.08
CA ASP A 437 -23.28 15.34 17.97
C ASP A 437 -22.63 15.93 19.22
N TYR A 438 -22.80 15.32 20.40
CA TYR A 438 -22.13 15.76 21.62
C TYR A 438 -20.62 15.44 21.56
N GLN A 439 -20.23 14.27 21.05
CA GLN A 439 -18.83 13.93 20.78
C GLN A 439 -18.20 14.86 19.74
N LYS A 440 -18.92 15.15 18.63
CA LYS A 440 -18.49 16.15 17.64
C LYS A 440 -18.28 17.50 18.29
N ASN A 441 -19.20 17.92 19.15
CA ASN A 441 -19.06 19.18 19.87
C ASN A 441 -17.86 19.21 20.83
N ILE A 442 -17.57 18.13 21.56
CA ILE A 442 -16.36 18.04 22.37
C ILE A 442 -15.11 18.21 21.51
N PHE A 443 -15.05 17.56 20.34
CA PHE A 443 -13.94 17.74 19.40
C PHE A 443 -13.77 19.21 19.00
N LEU A 444 -14.85 19.89 18.63
CA LEU A 444 -14.82 21.30 18.24
C LEU A 444 -14.42 22.21 19.41
N ASP A 445 -14.89 21.91 20.61
CA ASP A 445 -14.53 22.66 21.82
C ASP A 445 -13.05 22.47 22.16
N ILE A 446 -12.48 21.27 21.98
CA ILE A 446 -11.03 21.03 22.14
C ILE A 446 -10.24 21.82 21.10
N ALA A 447 -10.67 21.80 19.83
CA ALA A 447 -10.01 22.53 18.76
C ALA A 447 -9.98 24.06 19.02
N CYS A 448 -11.04 24.59 19.59
CA CYS A 448 -11.20 26.01 19.87
C CYS A 448 -10.53 26.46 21.18
N PHE A 449 -10.69 25.70 22.27
CA PHE A 449 -10.40 26.17 23.64
C PHE A 449 -9.45 25.27 24.43
N PHE A 450 -9.60 23.95 24.33
CA PHE A 450 -8.94 23.02 25.25
C PHE A 450 -7.61 22.44 24.73
N ASN A 451 -7.21 22.76 23.49
CA ASN A 451 -5.91 22.35 22.96
C ASN A 451 -4.75 22.98 23.77
N GLY A 452 -3.93 22.13 24.37
CA GLY A 452 -2.85 22.49 25.29
C GLY A 452 -3.30 22.59 26.76
N MET A 453 -4.55 22.26 27.09
CA MET A 453 -5.04 22.23 28.47
C MET A 453 -4.75 20.87 29.11
N ASP A 454 -4.54 20.85 30.43
CA ASP A 454 -4.50 19.62 31.21
C ASP A 454 -5.79 18.81 31.02
N VAL A 455 -5.65 17.49 30.84
CA VAL A 455 -6.79 16.62 30.49
C VAL A 455 -7.83 16.55 31.60
N ASP A 456 -7.44 16.49 32.86
CA ASP A 456 -8.37 16.31 33.97
C ASP A 456 -9.14 17.62 34.22
N TYR A 457 -8.47 18.76 34.05
CA TYR A 457 -9.13 20.07 34.08
C TYR A 457 -10.11 20.26 32.92
N ALA A 458 -9.72 19.88 31.70
CA ALA A 458 -10.61 19.95 30.54
C ALA A 458 -11.84 19.04 30.69
N VAL A 459 -11.67 17.81 31.20
CA VAL A 459 -12.77 16.89 31.52
C VAL A 459 -13.72 17.52 32.53
N THR A 460 -13.20 18.10 33.61
CA THR A 460 -14.02 18.75 34.66
C THR A 460 -14.92 19.85 34.07
N ILE A 461 -14.38 20.68 33.18
CA ILE A 461 -15.16 21.75 32.54
C ILE A 461 -16.20 21.18 31.58
N LEU A 462 -15.83 20.18 30.77
CA LEU A 462 -16.73 19.59 29.77
C LEU A 462 -17.86 18.78 30.43
N ASP A 463 -17.59 18.12 31.57
CA ASP A 463 -18.61 17.46 32.40
C ASP A 463 -19.49 18.49 33.16
N GLY A 464 -19.05 19.73 33.33
CA GLY A 464 -19.94 20.82 33.75
C GLY A 464 -20.99 21.18 32.68
N LEU A 465 -20.78 20.78 31.42
CA LEU A 465 -21.64 21.07 30.27
C LEU A 465 -22.43 19.85 29.76
N GLY A 466 -22.24 18.68 30.38
CA GLY A 466 -22.91 17.41 30.05
C GLY A 466 -22.29 16.23 30.82
N ILE A 467 -22.53 14.98 30.42
CA ILE A 467 -22.02 13.82 31.18
C ILE A 467 -21.15 12.95 30.29
N GLY A 468 -19.96 12.56 30.77
CA GLY A 468 -19.11 11.54 30.17
C GLY A 468 -18.11 12.12 29.16
N ALA A 469 -17.52 13.26 29.46
CA ALA A 469 -16.49 13.89 28.66
C ALA A 469 -15.26 12.99 28.53
N ARG A 470 -14.85 12.33 29.62
CA ARG A 470 -13.66 11.44 29.62
C ARG A 470 -13.77 10.33 28.58
N PHE A 471 -14.86 9.57 28.60
CA PHE A 471 -15.09 8.48 27.66
C PHE A 471 -15.09 8.95 26.20
N ARG A 472 -15.63 10.14 25.94
CA ARG A 472 -15.67 10.72 24.59
C ARG A 472 -14.32 11.24 24.13
N ILE A 473 -13.52 11.81 25.04
CA ILE A 473 -12.13 12.18 24.76
C ILE A 473 -11.32 10.93 24.44
N ASP A 474 -11.48 9.84 25.19
CA ASP A 474 -10.79 8.57 24.92
C ASP A 474 -11.12 8.06 23.51
N LYS A 475 -12.39 8.11 23.09
CA LYS A 475 -12.77 7.79 21.70
C LYS A 475 -12.16 8.72 20.64
N LEU A 476 -11.97 10.02 20.94
CA LEU A 476 -11.26 10.94 20.04
C LEU A 476 -9.78 10.58 19.91
N ILE A 477 -9.17 10.12 21.01
CA ILE A 477 -7.80 9.60 21.02
C ILE A 477 -7.72 8.30 20.22
N ASP A 478 -8.72 7.42 20.34
CA ASP A 478 -8.80 6.20 19.54
C ASP A 478 -8.87 6.51 18.05
N ARG A 479 -9.62 7.54 17.64
CA ARG A 479 -9.66 8.01 16.25
C ARG A 479 -8.46 8.87 15.82
N CYS A 480 -7.40 8.93 16.63
CA CYS A 480 -6.19 9.72 16.40
C CYS A 480 -6.47 11.23 16.18
N LEU A 481 -7.63 11.75 16.58
CA LEU A 481 -7.99 13.16 16.39
C LEU A 481 -7.38 14.05 17.48
N VAL A 482 -7.17 13.46 18.65
CA VAL A 482 -6.59 14.09 19.85
C VAL A 482 -5.52 13.15 20.40
N GLU A 483 -4.47 13.70 20.99
CA GLU A 483 -3.44 12.98 21.72
C GLU A 483 -3.29 13.59 23.12
N ILE A 484 -2.75 12.82 24.06
CA ILE A 484 -2.32 13.33 25.36
C ILE A 484 -0.80 13.29 25.35
N ASN A 485 -0.18 14.45 25.54
CA ASN A 485 1.28 14.54 25.60
C ASN A 485 1.83 14.06 26.95
N ASN A 486 3.15 14.03 27.09
CA ASN A 486 3.81 13.58 28.34
C ASN A 486 3.45 14.43 29.57
N ASP A 487 3.03 15.68 29.36
CA ASP A 487 2.60 16.59 30.42
C ASP A 487 1.10 16.43 30.78
N LYS A 488 0.45 15.36 30.29
CA LYS A 488 -1.00 15.10 30.44
C LYS A 488 -1.90 16.17 29.82
N ARG A 489 -1.42 16.86 28.78
CA ARG A 489 -2.17 17.92 28.10
C ARG A 489 -2.78 17.41 26.81
N LEU A 490 -4.01 17.85 26.54
CA LEU A 490 -4.70 17.58 25.27
C LEU A 490 -3.94 18.25 24.12
N TRP A 491 -3.71 17.51 23.06
CA TRP A 491 -3.00 17.99 21.88
C TRP A 491 -3.69 17.55 20.60
N MET A 492 -3.82 18.45 19.66
CA MET A 492 -4.32 18.17 18.31
C MET A 492 -3.27 18.54 17.29
N HIS A 493 -3.12 17.71 16.26
CA HIS A 493 -2.34 18.10 15.10
C HIS A 493 -2.86 19.43 14.54
N GLN A 494 -1.97 20.37 14.22
CA GLN A 494 -2.34 21.73 13.84
C GLN A 494 -3.42 21.78 12.75
N LEU A 495 -3.26 21.04 11.65
CA LEU A 495 -4.25 21.01 10.58
C LEU A 495 -5.61 20.39 10.99
N VAL A 496 -5.62 19.46 11.95
CA VAL A 496 -6.86 18.87 12.50
C VAL A 496 -7.57 19.87 13.40
N ARG A 497 -6.81 20.62 14.21
CA ARG A 497 -7.32 21.72 15.02
C ARG A 497 -7.90 22.83 14.15
N ASP A 498 -7.16 23.24 13.13
CA ASP A 498 -7.57 24.34 12.23
C ASP A 498 -8.79 23.91 11.40
N MET A 499 -8.91 22.61 11.06
CA MET A 499 -10.16 22.04 10.53
C MET A 499 -11.33 22.17 11.51
N GLY A 500 -11.16 21.75 12.76
CA GLY A 500 -12.23 21.86 13.76
C GLY A 500 -12.68 23.31 13.96
N ARG A 501 -11.76 24.27 13.94
CA ARG A 501 -12.08 25.70 14.02
C ARG A 501 -12.89 26.20 12.83
N GLU A 502 -12.55 25.76 11.62
CA GLU A 502 -13.30 26.14 10.42
C GLU A 502 -14.70 25.54 10.41
N ILE A 503 -14.86 24.27 10.81
CA ILE A 503 -16.17 23.63 10.98
C ILE A 503 -17.02 24.42 11.98
N ALA A 504 -16.46 24.74 13.15
CA ALA A 504 -17.16 25.54 14.17
C ALA A 504 -17.57 26.93 13.66
N ARG A 505 -16.75 27.56 12.81
CA ARG A 505 -17.07 28.85 12.17
C ARG A 505 -18.24 28.73 11.18
N GLN A 506 -18.30 27.64 10.42
CA GLN A 506 -19.36 27.38 9.44
C GLN A 506 -20.70 27.03 10.09
N GLU A 507 -20.68 26.22 11.16
CA GLU A 507 -21.88 25.86 11.93
C GLU A 507 -22.51 27.08 12.64
N SER A 508 -21.76 28.18 12.79
CA SER A 508 -22.20 29.35 13.53
C SER A 508 -21.60 30.66 12.99
N PRO A 509 -22.11 31.19 11.85
CA PRO A 509 -21.53 32.36 11.19
C PRO A 509 -21.57 33.65 12.01
N LYS A 510 -22.49 33.76 12.98
CA LYS A 510 -22.60 34.90 13.91
C LYS A 510 -21.60 34.82 15.07
N LEU A 511 -20.92 33.69 15.27
CA LEU A 511 -19.93 33.44 16.32
C LEU A 511 -18.50 33.64 15.82
N SER A 512 -18.21 34.81 15.24
CA SER A 512 -16.84 35.22 14.88
C SER A 512 -15.91 35.43 16.10
N ARG A 513 -16.40 35.13 17.31
CA ARG A 513 -15.61 35.08 18.54
C ARG A 513 -15.77 33.72 19.21
N PRO A 514 -14.68 33.02 19.55
CA PRO A 514 -14.74 31.78 20.34
C PRO A 514 -15.57 31.94 21.64
N GLU A 515 -15.59 33.15 22.19
CA GLU A 515 -16.27 33.53 23.44
C GLU A 515 -17.78 33.26 23.44
N SER A 516 -18.47 33.31 22.30
CA SER A 516 -19.94 33.12 22.26
C SER A 516 -20.38 31.65 22.29
N ARG A 517 -19.52 30.67 21.93
CA ARG A 517 -19.91 29.24 21.87
C ARG A 517 -20.07 28.64 23.26
N ILE A 518 -19.16 29.00 24.18
CA ILE A 518 -19.26 28.65 25.60
C ILE A 518 -20.36 29.49 26.27
N HIS A 519 -20.51 30.76 25.89
CA HIS A 519 -21.54 31.65 26.45
C HIS A 519 -22.96 31.16 26.11
N ASP A 520 -23.23 30.76 24.87
CA ASP A 520 -24.53 30.24 24.46
C ASP A 520 -24.80 28.84 25.04
N ARG A 521 -23.77 28.00 25.23
CA ARG A 521 -23.91 26.74 25.98
C ARG A 521 -24.21 26.97 27.46
N HIS A 522 -23.51 27.89 28.13
CA HIS A 522 -23.81 28.27 29.51
C HIS A 522 -25.21 28.87 29.64
N ILE A 523 -25.64 29.69 28.69
CA ILE A 523 -26.99 30.27 28.64
C ILE A 523 -28.03 29.18 28.37
N ALA A 524 -27.77 28.22 27.47
CA ALA A 524 -28.65 27.09 27.21
C ALA A 524 -28.76 26.12 28.39
N THR A 525 -27.66 25.86 29.12
CA THR A 525 -27.67 25.06 30.35
C THR A 525 -28.41 25.78 31.49
N LYS A 526 -28.26 27.11 31.60
CA LYS A 526 -29.08 27.95 32.51
C LYS A 526 -30.56 27.90 32.16
N LEU A 527 -30.92 28.11 30.89
CA LEU A 527 -32.30 28.05 30.41
C LEU A 527 -32.92 26.66 30.62
N LYS A 528 -32.13 25.59 30.48
CA LYS A 528 -32.61 24.22 30.71
C LYS A 528 -32.80 23.92 32.20
N ALA A 529 -31.94 24.45 33.07
CA ALA A 529 -32.12 24.39 34.53
C ALA A 529 -33.33 25.21 35.01
N ASP A 530 -33.58 26.38 34.40
CA ASP A 530 -34.73 27.24 34.71
C ASP A 530 -36.07 26.64 34.23
N ILE A 531 -36.06 25.76 33.21
CA ILE A 531 -37.25 25.09 32.66
C ILE A 531 -37.61 23.80 33.43
N GLU A 532 -36.68 23.17 34.16
CA GLU A 532 -36.90 21.87 34.82
C GLU A 532 -36.93 21.86 36.37
N GLY A 533 -36.74 22.97 37.10
CA GLY A 533 -37.19 23.03 38.51
C GLY A 533 -36.50 24.00 39.48
N ASN A 534 -37.34 24.82 40.13
CA ASN A 534 -37.22 25.64 41.35
C ASN A 534 -35.94 26.49 41.64
N PRO A 535 -36.08 27.82 41.81
CA PRO A 535 -34.97 28.77 41.91
C PRO A 535 -34.58 29.10 43.37
N THR A 536 -33.84 28.23 44.05
CA THR A 536 -33.13 28.63 45.28
C THR A 536 -31.95 27.70 45.49
N ASP A 537 -30.77 28.18 45.09
CA ASP A 537 -29.41 27.82 45.57
C ASP A 537 -28.42 27.73 44.40
N VAL A 538 -27.99 28.89 43.89
CA VAL A 538 -26.75 29.02 43.12
C VAL A 538 -25.79 29.89 43.96
N PRO A 539 -24.66 29.34 44.45
CA PRO A 539 -23.72 30.12 45.24
C PRO A 539 -23.01 31.19 44.39
N PRO A 540 -22.65 32.37 44.93
CA PRO A 540 -22.06 33.50 44.18
C PRO A 540 -20.62 33.29 43.67
N VAL A 541 -20.07 32.08 43.74
CA VAL A 541 -18.61 31.84 43.62
C VAL A 541 -18.14 31.69 42.16
N GLU A 542 -19.00 31.28 41.23
CA GLU A 542 -18.58 30.93 39.86
C GLU A 542 -18.31 32.13 38.93
N TYR A 543 -18.81 33.33 39.26
CA TYR A 543 -18.52 34.53 38.46
C TYR A 543 -17.06 34.99 38.61
N GLN A 544 -16.43 34.70 39.76
CA GLN A 544 -15.02 35.01 39.94
C GLN A 544 -14.09 34.02 39.25
N ASP A 545 -14.47 32.76 39.14
CA ASP A 545 -13.71 31.77 38.36
C ASP A 545 -13.78 32.06 36.86
N TYR A 546 -14.93 32.53 36.36
CA TYR A 546 -15.07 33.08 35.01
C TYR A 546 -14.17 34.31 34.78
N LEU A 547 -14.12 35.25 35.74
CA LEU A 547 -13.22 36.41 35.68
C LEU A 547 -11.74 36.01 35.78
N ASN A 548 -11.41 34.94 36.51
CA ASN A 548 -10.06 34.41 36.63
C ASN A 548 -9.59 33.73 35.34
N ILE A 549 -10.47 32.97 34.67
CA ILE A 549 -10.20 32.39 33.34
C ILE A 549 -10.00 33.52 32.31
N LYS A 550 -10.83 34.57 32.35
CA LYS A 550 -10.71 35.77 31.49
C LYS A 550 -9.43 36.58 31.76
N LYS A 551 -9.00 36.69 33.02
CA LYS A 551 -7.73 37.34 33.43
C LYS A 551 -6.50 36.52 33.07
N THR A 552 -6.60 35.19 33.08
CA THR A 552 -5.49 34.30 32.73
C THR A 552 -5.23 34.37 31.23
N TYR A 553 -6.28 34.40 30.40
CA TYR A 553 -6.16 34.52 28.94
C TYR A 553 -5.64 35.87 28.45
N SER A 554 -6.03 36.98 29.08
CA SER A 554 -5.56 38.33 28.73
C SER A 554 -4.08 38.57 29.08
N ARG A 555 -3.50 37.76 29.98
CA ARG A 555 -2.06 37.80 30.29
C ARG A 555 -1.21 36.96 29.33
N THR A 556 -1.73 35.86 28.81
CA THR A 556 -1.00 34.97 27.88
C THR A 556 -0.93 35.53 26.46
N THR A 557 -1.94 36.29 26.02
CA THR A 557 -1.97 36.93 24.69
C THR A 557 -1.07 38.16 24.57
N ARG A 558 -0.67 38.80 25.68
CA ARG A 558 0.26 39.94 25.67
C ARG A 558 1.75 39.56 25.62
N LYS A 559 2.08 38.27 25.70
CA LYS A 559 3.48 37.79 25.65
C LYS A 559 3.92 37.17 24.31
N ASN A 560 3.01 36.99 23.36
CA ASN A 560 3.30 36.38 22.05
C ASN A 560 2.78 37.23 20.87
N ILE A 561 2.93 38.56 20.96
CA ILE A 561 2.93 39.45 19.78
C ILE A 561 4.35 39.95 19.59
#